data_AF-A0A1B8RWB7-F1
#
_entry.id   AF-A0A1B8RWB7-F1
#
_cell.length_a   1.000
_cell.length_b   1.000
_cell.length_c   1.000
_cell.angle_alpha   90.00
_cell.angle_beta   90.00
_cell.angle_gamma   90.00
#
_symmetry.space_group_name_H-M   'P 1'
#
loop_
_entity.id
_entity.type
_entity.pdbx_description
1 polymer ?
#
loop_
_entity_poly.entity_id
_entity_poly.type
_entity_poly.pdbx_seq_one_letter_code
_entity_poly.pdbx_strand_id
1 'polypeptide(L)' 'MTELDLQPDDVVVIRASEDWPEHLFRITEVFDDCVGGYSLNGPLEGEYGEPGFDLILRVYEGD' A
#
# COMPACT_ATOMS: atom_id res chain seq x y z
N MET A 1 12.94 -8.32 -10.67
CA MET A 1 11.99 -7.22 -10.40
C MET A 1 12.72 -6.33 -9.42
N THR A 2 12.85 -5.04 -9.70
CA THR A 2 13.49 -4.12 -8.76
C THR A 2 12.68 -4.16 -7.46
N GLU A 3 13.26 -4.76 -6.43
CA GLU A 3 12.73 -4.79 -5.08
C GLU A 3 12.49 -3.33 -4.66
N LEU A 4 11.23 -2.93 -4.52
CA LEU A 4 10.89 -1.62 -3.96
C LEU A 4 11.45 -1.62 -2.53
N ASP A 5 12.38 -0.71 -2.23
CA ASP A 5 12.87 -0.50 -0.86
C ASP A 5 11.76 0.20 -0.08
N LEU A 6 10.79 -0.58 0.39
CA LEU A 6 9.63 -0.09 1.12
C LEU A 6 10.00 0.06 2.58
N GLN A 7 9.63 1.20 3.16
CA GLN A 7 9.90 1.51 4.55
C GLN A 7 8.61 1.87 5.30
N PRO A 8 8.58 1.69 6.63
CA PRO A 8 7.55 2.30 7.45
C PRO A 8 7.46 3.80 7.14
N ASP A 9 6.23 4.33 7.20
CA ASP A 9 5.84 5.70 6.82
C ASP A 9 5.78 6.01 5.33
N ASP A 10 6.27 5.14 4.44
CA ASP A 10 6.02 5.29 3.01
C ASP A 10 4.53 5.19 2.69
N VAL A 11 4.10 5.98 1.71
CA VAL A 11 2.76 5.87 1.12
C VAL A 11 2.90 5.17 -0.21
N VAL A 12 2.10 4.15 -0.46
CA VAL A 12 2.07 3.41 -1.72
C VAL A 12 0.70 3.45 -2.37
N VAL A 13 0.66 3.24 -3.68
CA VAL A 13 -0.57 3.10 -4.45
C VAL A 13 -0.88 1.61 -4.59
N ILE A 14 -2.00 1.18 -4.01
CA ILE A 14 -2.50 -0.19 -4.11
C ILE A 14 -3.39 -0.33 -5.34
N ARG A 15 -3.09 -1.33 -6.17
CA ARG A 15 -3.87 -1.70 -7.36
C ARG A 15 -5.35 -1.90 -7.02
N ALA A 16 -6.21 -1.41 -7.93
CA ALA A 16 -7.64 -1.76 -7.93
C ALA A 16 -7.86 -3.25 -8.24
N SER A 17 -8.84 -3.85 -7.59
CA SER A 17 -9.36 -5.18 -7.85
C SER A 17 -10.86 -5.13 -8.19
N GLU A 18 -11.50 -6.28 -8.37
CA GLU A 18 -12.96 -6.38 -8.53
C GLU A 18 -13.70 -5.96 -7.25
N ASP A 19 -13.06 -6.13 -6.08
CA ASP A 19 -13.65 -5.85 -4.77
C ASP A 19 -13.35 -4.42 -4.24
N TRP A 20 -12.29 -3.76 -4.70
CA TRP A 20 -11.88 -2.44 -4.20
C TRP A 20 -11.21 -1.57 -5.28
N PRO A 21 -11.36 -0.23 -5.20
CA PRO A 21 -10.68 0.68 -6.10
C PRO A 21 -9.20 0.85 -5.74
N GLU A 22 -8.44 1.45 -6.66
CA GLU A 22 -7.09 1.93 -6.38
C GLU A 22 -7.14 2.98 -5.25
N HIS A 23 -6.24 2.84 -4.28
CA HIS A 23 -6.20 3.73 -3.12
C HIS A 23 -4.77 3.89 -2.60
N LEU A 24 -4.58 4.94 -1.82
CA LEU A 24 -3.34 5.21 -1.11
C LEU A 24 -3.30 4.42 0.18
N PHE A 25 -2.12 3.91 0.52
CA PHE A 25 -1.92 3.08 1.69
C PHE A 25 -0.62 3.49 2.37
N ARG A 26 -0.69 3.82 3.67
CA ARG A 26 0.51 4.14 4.45
C ARG A 26 1.01 2.89 5.13
N ILE A 27 2.27 2.58 4.88
CA ILE A 27 2.97 1.46 5.48
C ILE A 27 3.28 1.81 6.94
N THR A 28 2.89 0.92 7.85
CA THR A 28 3.33 0.97 9.26
C THR A 28 4.39 -0.08 9.52
N GLU A 29 4.33 -1.22 8.83
CA GLU A 29 5.22 -2.37 9.03
C GLU A 29 5.53 -3.04 7.69
N VAL A 30 6.76 -3.56 7.53
CA VAL A 30 7.20 -4.28 6.33
C VAL A 30 7.57 -5.70 6.75
N PHE A 31 6.97 -6.69 6.08
CA PHE A 31 7.19 -8.11 6.31
C PHE A 31 7.97 -8.73 5.14
N ASP A 32 8.27 -10.03 5.20
CA ASP A 32 9.01 -10.74 4.15
C ASP A 32 8.27 -10.80 2.80
N ASP A 33 6.93 -10.78 2.78
CA ASP A 33 6.12 -10.93 1.56
C ASP A 33 5.04 -9.85 1.35
N CYS A 34 4.80 -8.98 2.33
CA CYS A 34 3.76 -7.98 2.31
C CYS A 34 4.12 -6.74 3.15
N VAL A 35 3.25 -5.74 3.12
CA VAL A 35 3.30 -4.58 4.02
C VAL A 35 2.03 -4.51 4.85
N GLY A 36 2.17 -4.15 6.12
CA GLY A 36 1.05 -3.82 7.00
C GLY A 36 0.86 -2.30 7.08
N GLY A 37 -0.37 -1.86 7.30
CA GLY A 37 -0.66 -0.43 7.35
C GLY A 37 -2.13 -0.09 7.17
N TYR A 38 -2.39 1.18 6.82
CA TYR A 38 -3.75 1.72 6.74
C TYR A 38 -4.00 2.44 5.43
N SER A 39 -5.19 2.23 4.87
CA SER A 39 -5.63 2.97 3.69
C SER A 39 -5.88 4.43 4.07
N LEU A 40 -5.36 5.35 3.26
CA LEU A 40 -5.44 6.78 3.50
C LEU A 40 -6.63 7.45 2.80
N ASN A 41 -7.25 6.78 1.83
CA ASN A 41 -8.35 7.34 1.07
C ASN A 41 -9.28 6.25 0.50
N GLY A 42 -10.36 6.70 -0.14
CA GLY A 42 -11.32 5.83 -0.80
C GLY A 42 -12.26 5.13 0.18
N PRO A 43 -12.98 4.07 -0.27
CA PRO A 43 -13.95 3.38 0.56
C PRO A 43 -13.33 2.59 1.72
N LEU A 44 -12.01 2.38 1.68
CA LEU A 44 -11.25 1.68 2.70
C LEU A 44 -10.55 2.64 3.67
N GLU A 45 -10.75 3.95 3.58
CA GLU A 45 -10.05 4.93 4.42
C GLU A 45 -10.13 4.57 5.91
N GLY A 46 -8.96 4.46 6.55
CA GLY A 46 -8.82 4.06 7.96
C GLY A 46 -8.83 2.56 8.22
N GLU A 47 -9.09 1.72 7.21
CA GLU A 47 -9.04 0.26 7.33
C GLU A 47 -7.58 -0.23 7.34
N TYR A 48 -7.29 -1.16 8.25
CA TYR A 48 -6.01 -1.89 8.27
C TYR A 48 -5.98 -2.94 7.16
N GLY A 49 -4.84 -3.08 6.50
CA GLY A 49 -4.63 -4.10 5.48
C GLY A 49 -3.22 -4.67 5.51
N GLU A 50 -3.04 -5.79 4.81
CA GLU A 50 -1.75 -6.46 4.61
C GLU A 50 -1.53 -6.77 3.12
N PRO A 51 -1.52 -5.75 2.22
CA PRO A 51 -1.34 -5.99 0.80
C PRO A 51 0.05 -6.58 0.49
N GLY A 52 0.06 -7.66 -0.30
CA GLY A 52 1.30 -8.23 -0.84
C GLY A 52 1.96 -7.29 -1.85
N PHE A 53 3.27 -7.45 -2.04
CA PHE A 53 4.06 -6.56 -2.93
C PHE A 53 3.56 -6.53 -4.39
N ASP A 54 2.91 -7.58 -4.89
CA ASP A 54 2.31 -7.61 -6.24
C ASP A 54 1.18 -6.59 -6.43
N LEU A 55 0.52 -6.19 -5.33
CA LEU A 55 -0.55 -5.20 -5.37
C LEU A 55 -0.01 -3.76 -5.35
N ILE A 56 1.26 -3.56 -5.04
CA ILE A 56 1.86 -2.23 -4.95
C ILE A 56 2.28 -1.78 -6.35
N LEU A 57 1.62 -0.75 -6.87
CA LEU A 57 1.92 -0.20 -8.19
C LEU A 57 3.16 0.70 -8.17
N ARG A 58 3.27 1.54 -7.13
CA ARG A 58 4.38 2.51 -6.94
C ARG A 58 4.33 3.12 -5.54
N VAL A 59 5.45 3.66 -5.08
CA VAL A 59 5.49 4.62 -3.96
C VAL A 59 4.87 5.94 -4.41
N TYR A 60 4.04 6.52 -3.56
CA TYR A 60 3.43 7.82 -3.72
C TYR A 60 4.36 8.88 -3.13
N GLU A 61 5.11 9.54 -4.00
CA GLU A 61 5.85 10.75 -3.65
C GLU A 61 4.84 11.91 -3.65
N GLY A 62 4.37 12.30 -2.47
CA GLY A 62 3.59 13.52 -2.31
C GLY A 62 4.49 14.75 -2.57
N ASP A 63 3.99 15.71 -3.34
CA ASP A 63 4.63 17.01 -3.59
C ASP A 63 4.68 17.88 -2.31
#